data_AF-A0A7W9GAV0-F1
#
_entry.id   AF-A0A7W9GAV0-F1
#
_cell.length_a   1.000
_cell.length_b   1.000
_cell.length_c   1.000
_cell.angle_alpha   90.00
_cell.angle_beta   90.00
_cell.angle_gamma   90.00
#
_symmetry.space_group_name_H-M   'P 1'
#
loop_
_entity.id
_entity.type
_entity.pdbx_description
1 polymer ?
#
loop_
_entity_poly.entity_id
_entity_poly.type
_entity_poly.pdbx_seq_one_letter_code
_entity_poly.pdbx_strand_id
1 'polypeptide(L)'
;MRIVYKILAYAVAVEVAVQAAAIVLAIAGLGKWVSDGNVFDKAVMESDDLAFPEVLGIIVHGINGGIVIPVVALLLLIVSFFARIPGGVKFAALVLLLVAVQAMLGYTGHDLPWVGALHGLNAMALFAVALHAARRARPVAAEAPASAAV
;
A
#
# COMPACT_ATOMS: atom_id res chain seq x y z
N MET A 1 -6.07 11.38 18.87
CA MET A 1 -6.00 10.89 17.48
C MET A 1 -4.59 10.81 16.87
N ARG A 2 -3.55 11.37 17.49
CA ARG A 2 -2.17 11.30 16.95
C ARG A 2 -1.62 9.87 16.81
N ILE A 3 -1.84 9.00 17.81
CA ILE A 3 -1.42 7.59 17.74
C ILE A 3 -2.19 6.85 16.65
N VAL A 4 -3.52 7.02 16.59
CA VAL A 4 -4.36 6.42 15.56
C VAL A 4 -3.90 6.84 14.15
N TYR A 5 -3.64 8.13 13.93
CA TYR A 5 -3.08 8.64 12.68
C TYR A 5 -1.75 7.95 12.33
N LYS A 6 -0.83 7.83 13.31
CA LYS A 6 0.46 7.17 13.12
C LYS A 6 0.29 5.71 12.70
N ILE A 7 -0.60 4.98 13.37
CA ILE A 7 -0.88 3.56 13.09
C ILE A 7 -1.47 3.41 11.69
N LEU A 8 -2.49 4.19 11.34
CA LEU A 8 -3.13 4.14 10.03
C LEU A 8 -2.13 4.47 8.90
N ALA A 9 -1.29 5.48 9.10
CA ALA A 9 -0.27 5.83 8.11
C ALA A 9 0.80 4.73 7.93
N TYR A 10 1.21 4.05 9.02
CA TYR A 10 2.05 2.86 8.91
C TYR A 10 1.32 1.68 8.26
N ALA A 11 0.03 1.50 8.55
CA ALA A 11 -0.78 0.44 7.96
C ALA A 11 -0.80 0.56 6.44
N VAL A 12 -1.09 1.75 5.88
CA VAL A 12 -1.02 1.97 4.43
C VAL A 12 0.36 1.60 3.86
N ALA A 13 1.45 2.00 4.52
CA ALA A 13 2.79 1.67 4.05
C ALA A 13 3.07 0.15 4.07
N VAL A 14 2.65 -0.54 5.13
CA VAL A 14 2.78 -2.00 5.25
C VAL A 14 1.92 -2.70 4.20
N GLU A 15 0.69 -2.26 3.98
CA GLU A 15 -0.22 -2.81 2.98
C GLU A 15 0.37 -2.71 1.57
N VAL A 16 0.97 -1.57 1.21
CA VAL A 16 1.67 -1.41 -0.08
C VAL A 16 2.86 -2.37 -0.19
N ALA A 17 3.64 -2.55 0.87
CA ALA A 17 4.76 -3.49 0.88
C ALA A 17 4.29 -4.96 0.74
N VAL A 18 3.21 -5.34 1.43
CA VAL A 18 2.58 -6.66 1.31
C VAL A 18 2.06 -6.88 -0.10
N GLN A 19 1.40 -5.87 -0.69
CA GLN A 19 0.92 -5.92 -2.06
C GLN A 19 2.05 -6.13 -3.08
N ALA A 20 3.19 -5.46 -2.89
CA ALA A 20 4.36 -5.63 -3.74
C ALA A 20 4.97 -7.04 -3.59
N ALA A 21 5.07 -7.55 -2.36
CA ALA A 21 5.55 -8.91 -2.12
C ALA A 21 4.62 -9.97 -2.73
N ALA A 22 3.30 -9.79 -2.59
CA ALA A 22 2.29 -10.71 -3.10
C ALA A 22 2.34 -10.84 -4.62
N ILE A 23 2.47 -9.72 -5.34
CA ILE A 23 2.54 -9.77 -6.81
C ILE A 23 3.86 -10.35 -7.29
N VAL A 24 4.98 -10.09 -6.61
CA VAL A 24 6.27 -10.71 -6.94
C VAL A 24 6.24 -12.22 -6.70
N LEU A 25 5.58 -12.68 -5.63
CA LEU A 25 5.35 -14.12 -5.39
C LEU A 25 4.56 -14.74 -6.54
N ALA A 26 3.45 -14.11 -6.96
CA ALA A 26 2.64 -14.57 -8.08
C ALA A 26 3.45 -14.66 -9.39
N ILE A 27 4.21 -13.63 -9.73
CA ILE A 27 4.99 -13.59 -10.97
C ILE A 27 6.17 -14.58 -10.93
N ALA A 28 6.85 -14.74 -9.79
CA ALA A 28 7.90 -15.74 -9.63
C ALA A 28 7.34 -17.17 -9.74
N GLY A 29 6.20 -17.43 -9.10
CA GLY A 29 5.47 -18.69 -9.23
C GLY A 29 5.08 -18.96 -10.68
N LEU A 30 4.58 -17.95 -11.40
CA LEU A 30 4.21 -18.07 -12.81
C LEU A 30 5.41 -18.43 -13.69
N GLY A 31 6.58 -17.83 -13.44
CA GLY A 31 7.81 -18.19 -14.13
C GLY A 31 8.17 -19.67 -13.94
N LYS A 32 8.04 -20.19 -12.71
CA LYS A 32 8.23 -21.62 -12.44
C LYS A 32 7.16 -22.48 -13.12
N TRP A 33 5.89 -22.12 -13.00
CA TRP A 33 4.74 -22.84 -13.58
C TRP A 33 4.92 -23.11 -15.08
N VAL A 34 5.30 -22.06 -15.82
CA VAL A 34 5.57 -22.14 -17.26
C VAL A 34 6.84 -22.95 -17.55
N SER A 35 7.87 -22.83 -16.72
CA SER A 35 9.11 -23.61 -16.87
C SER A 35 8.88 -25.12 -16.68
N ASP A 36 7.89 -25.50 -15.88
CA ASP A 36 7.47 -26.88 -15.67
C ASP A 36 6.60 -27.42 -16.84
N GLY A 37 6.35 -26.61 -17.88
CA GLY A 37 5.59 -26.99 -19.07
C GLY A 37 4.08 -26.78 -18.96
N ASN A 38 3.60 -26.15 -17.90
CA ASN A 38 2.17 -25.85 -17.73
C ASN A 38 1.76 -24.58 -18.50
N VAL A 39 0.46 -24.46 -18.78
CA VAL A 39 -0.14 -23.26 -19.39
C VAL A 39 -0.89 -22.49 -18.30
N PHE A 40 -0.72 -21.17 -18.26
CA PHE A 40 -1.51 -20.30 -17.39
C PHE A 40 -2.50 -19.51 -18.23
N ASP A 41 -3.77 -19.89 -18.16
CA ASP A 41 -4.86 -19.26 -18.88
C ASP A 41 -6.00 -18.90 -17.92
N LYS A 42 -7.11 -18.40 -18.48
CA LYS A 42 -8.28 -18.00 -17.70
C LYS A 42 -8.89 -19.17 -16.91
N ALA A 43 -8.84 -20.40 -17.43
CA ALA A 43 -9.41 -21.56 -16.73
C ALA A 43 -8.62 -21.87 -15.46
N VAL A 44 -7.29 -21.70 -15.47
CA VAL A 44 -6.48 -21.84 -14.25
C VAL A 44 -6.87 -20.80 -13.20
N MET A 45 -7.09 -19.54 -13.62
CA MET A 45 -7.48 -18.45 -12.71
C MET A 45 -8.88 -18.62 -12.09
N GLU A 46 -9.81 -19.23 -12.82
CA GLU A 46 -11.19 -19.44 -12.38
C GLU A 46 -11.42 -20.84 -11.79
N SER A 47 -10.37 -21.67 -11.67
CA SER A 47 -10.46 -23.04 -11.13
C SER A 47 -10.60 -23.06 -9.60
N ASP A 48 -11.48 -23.94 -9.10
CA ASP A 48 -11.62 -24.22 -7.66
C ASP A 48 -10.51 -25.15 -7.13
N ASP A 49 -9.78 -25.83 -8.03
CA ASP A 49 -8.75 -26.81 -7.68
C ASP A 49 -7.42 -26.18 -7.22
N LEU A 50 -7.26 -24.85 -7.36
CA LEU A 50 -6.06 -24.08 -6.99
C LEU A 50 -4.74 -24.70 -7.51
N ALA A 51 -4.76 -25.24 -8.73
CA ALA A 51 -3.61 -25.91 -9.34
C ALA A 51 -2.35 -25.02 -9.38
N PHE A 52 -2.54 -23.70 -9.47
CA PHE A 52 -1.51 -22.68 -9.30
C PHE A 52 -1.72 -21.90 -7.99
N PRO A 53 -1.13 -22.34 -6.85
CA PRO A 53 -1.39 -21.75 -5.55
C PRO A 53 -1.01 -20.27 -5.45
N GLU A 54 0.01 -19.83 -6.18
CA GLU A 54 0.47 -18.44 -6.18
C GLU A 54 -0.51 -17.47 -6.86
N VAL A 55 -1.64 -17.95 -7.42
CA VAL A 55 -2.80 -17.12 -7.78
C VAL A 55 -3.28 -16.27 -6.60
N LEU A 56 -3.09 -16.76 -5.37
CA LEU A 56 -3.38 -16.03 -4.14
C LEU A 56 -2.63 -14.69 -4.08
N GLY A 57 -1.42 -14.59 -4.65
CA GLY A 57 -0.68 -13.34 -4.73
C GLY A 57 -1.39 -12.28 -5.59
N ILE A 58 -2.01 -12.69 -6.69
CA ILE A 58 -2.84 -11.82 -7.55
C ILE A 58 -4.10 -11.38 -6.80
N ILE A 59 -4.77 -12.32 -6.13
CA ILE A 59 -5.99 -12.06 -5.36
C ILE A 59 -5.71 -11.08 -4.21
N VAL A 60 -4.65 -11.33 -3.43
CA VAL A 60 -4.21 -10.45 -2.34
C VAL A 60 -3.85 -9.07 -2.89
N HIS A 61 -3.09 -9.00 -3.99
CA HIS A 61 -2.74 -7.73 -4.62
C HIS A 61 -3.99 -6.91 -5.00
N GLY A 62 -4.96 -7.54 -5.65
CA GLY A 62 -6.21 -6.93 -6.11
C GLY A 62 -7.11 -6.48 -4.96
N ILE A 63 -7.41 -7.35 -3.98
CA ILE A 63 -8.28 -7.01 -2.84
C ILE A 63 -7.66 -5.92 -1.97
N ASN A 64 -6.36 -6.04 -1.66
CA ASN A 64 -5.67 -5.07 -0.83
C ASN A 64 -5.62 -3.68 -1.49
N GLY A 65 -5.37 -3.62 -2.81
CA GLY A 65 -5.30 -2.36 -3.56
C GLY A 65 -6.65 -1.74 -3.87
N GLY A 66 -7.64 -2.57 -4.21
CA GLY A 66 -8.97 -2.12 -4.61
C GLY A 66 -9.88 -1.78 -3.44
N ILE A 67 -9.64 -2.34 -2.26
CA ILE A 67 -10.56 -2.20 -1.11
C ILE A 67 -9.82 -1.75 0.15
N VAL A 68 -8.84 -2.52 0.63
CA VAL A 68 -8.27 -2.34 1.97
C VAL A 68 -7.53 -1.00 2.08
N ILE A 69 -6.54 -0.75 1.21
CA ILE A 69 -5.77 0.50 1.18
C ILE A 69 -6.69 1.74 1.03
N PRO A 70 -7.68 1.78 0.10
CA PRO A 70 -8.65 2.87 0.00
C PRO A 70 -9.39 3.16 1.30
N VAL A 71 -9.88 2.12 1.99
CA VAL A 71 -10.60 2.28 3.26
C VAL A 71 -9.67 2.83 4.33
N VAL A 72 -8.46 2.28 4.48
CA VAL A 72 -7.49 2.74 5.49
C VAL A 72 -7.04 4.17 5.20
N ALA A 73 -6.83 4.54 3.94
CA ALA A 73 -6.47 5.90 3.54
C ALA A 73 -7.59 6.91 3.83
N LEU A 74 -8.85 6.53 3.61
CA LEU A 74 -10.01 7.37 3.96
C LEU A 74 -10.11 7.56 5.48
N LEU A 75 -9.94 6.49 6.26
CA LEU A 75 -9.89 6.56 7.72
C LEU A 75 -8.73 7.45 8.19
N LEU A 76 -7.55 7.35 7.56
CA LEU A 76 -6.40 8.21 7.85
C LEU A 76 -6.76 9.69 7.64
N LEU A 77 -7.44 10.02 6.54
CA LEU A 77 -7.90 11.39 6.27
C LEU A 77 -8.91 11.87 7.32
N ILE A 78 -9.91 11.07 7.66
CA ILE A 78 -10.89 11.41 8.69
C ILE A 78 -10.20 11.67 10.04
N VAL A 79 -9.31 10.77 10.46
CA VAL A 79 -8.56 10.88 11.72
C VAL A 79 -7.62 12.09 11.72
N SER A 80 -7.10 12.49 10.56
CA SER A 80 -6.13 13.58 10.43
C SER A 80 -6.66 14.93 10.92
N PHE A 81 -7.97 15.20 10.77
CA PHE A 81 -8.62 16.43 11.25
C PHE A 81 -8.55 16.58 12.77
N PHE A 82 -8.49 15.46 13.48
CA PHE A 82 -8.46 15.41 14.95
C PHE A 82 -7.06 15.15 15.51
N ALA A 83 -6.09 14.82 14.66
CA ALA A 83 -4.75 14.39 15.07
C ALA A 83 -3.87 15.54 15.61
N ARG A 84 -4.20 16.79 15.26
CA ARG A 84 -3.44 18.01 15.63
C ARG A 84 -1.94 17.89 15.31
N ILE A 85 -1.62 17.31 14.15
CA ILE A 85 -0.26 17.21 13.63
C ILE A 85 -0.07 18.33 12.60
N PRO A 86 0.97 19.18 12.71
CA PRO A 86 1.27 20.18 11.68
C PRO A 86 1.46 19.54 10.30
N GLY A 87 0.57 19.89 9.37
CA GLY A 87 0.52 19.32 8.02
C GLY A 87 -0.12 17.92 7.93
N GLY A 88 -0.67 17.38 9.01
CA GLY A 88 -1.22 16.00 9.04
C GLY A 88 -2.33 15.77 8.02
N VAL A 89 -3.26 16.73 7.89
CA VAL A 89 -4.35 16.69 6.89
C VAL A 89 -3.79 16.72 5.47
N LYS A 90 -2.81 17.59 5.19
CA LYS A 90 -2.16 17.68 3.86
C LYS A 90 -1.57 16.33 3.44
N PHE A 91 -0.83 15.66 4.32
CA PHE A 91 -0.24 14.37 3.98
C PHE A 91 -1.27 13.25 3.89
N ALA A 92 -2.31 13.24 4.74
CA ALA A 92 -3.38 12.26 4.61
C ALA A 92 -4.17 12.42 3.30
N ALA A 93 -4.45 13.66 2.89
CA ALA A 93 -5.07 13.94 1.60
C ALA A 93 -4.19 13.52 0.43
N LEU A 94 -2.87 13.75 0.53
CA LEU A 94 -1.91 13.28 -0.47
C LEU A 94 -1.86 11.75 -0.56
N VAL A 95 -1.90 11.04 0.58
CA VAL A 95 -2.02 9.57 0.59
C VAL A 95 -3.29 9.14 -0.16
N LEU A 96 -4.45 9.72 0.18
CA LEU A 96 -5.70 9.36 -0.48
C LEU A 96 -5.69 9.68 -1.99
N LEU A 97 -5.12 10.81 -2.39
CA LEU A 97 -4.95 11.16 -3.80
C LEU A 97 -4.08 10.14 -4.53
N LEU A 98 -2.94 9.75 -3.95
CA LEU A 98 -2.06 8.74 -4.55
C LEU A 98 -2.73 7.37 -4.62
N VAL A 99 -3.59 7.01 -3.65
CA VAL A 99 -4.42 5.80 -3.73
C VAL A 99 -5.43 5.86 -4.87
N ALA A 100 -6.10 6.99 -5.06
CA ALA A 100 -7.04 7.16 -6.18
C ALA A 100 -6.32 7.05 -7.54
N VAL A 101 -5.15 7.68 -7.68
CA VAL A 101 -4.28 7.53 -8.86
C VAL A 101 -3.83 6.08 -9.02
N GLN A 102 -3.45 5.40 -7.93
CA GLN A 102 -3.02 4.01 -7.95
C GLN A 102 -4.12 3.08 -8.49
N ALA A 103 -5.35 3.25 -8.02
CA ALA A 103 -6.50 2.49 -8.47
C ALA A 103 -6.78 2.72 -9.96
N MET A 104 -6.76 3.98 -10.41
CA MET A 104 -6.92 4.31 -11.83
C MET A 104 -5.86 3.63 -12.70
N LEU A 105 -4.57 3.75 -12.34
CA LEU A 105 -3.48 3.09 -13.07
C LEU A 105 -3.59 1.56 -13.03
N GLY A 106 -4.02 0.99 -11.91
CA GLY A 106 -4.20 -0.46 -11.75
C GLY A 106 -5.29 -1.01 -12.66
N TYR A 107 -6.48 -0.42 -12.63
CA TYR A 107 -7.59 -0.86 -13.48
C TYR A 107 -7.32 -0.64 -14.97
N THR A 108 -6.76 0.52 -15.34
CA THR A 108 -6.37 0.78 -16.73
C THR A 108 -5.25 -0.14 -17.22
N GLY A 109 -4.42 -0.68 -16.32
CA GLY A 109 -3.36 -1.63 -16.64
C GLY A 109 -3.88 -2.95 -17.24
N HIS A 110 -5.14 -3.32 -16.99
CA HIS A 110 -5.75 -4.50 -17.61
C HIS A 110 -5.95 -4.35 -19.12
N ASP A 111 -6.20 -3.12 -19.59
CA ASP A 111 -6.38 -2.81 -21.01
C ASP A 111 -5.07 -2.32 -21.67
N LEU A 112 -4.24 -1.60 -20.90
CA LEU A 112 -3.00 -0.99 -21.35
C LEU A 112 -1.82 -1.46 -20.48
N PRO A 113 -1.19 -2.63 -20.76
CA PRO A 113 -0.22 -3.26 -19.86
C PRO A 113 0.97 -2.37 -19.45
N TRP A 114 1.43 -1.48 -20.34
CA TRP A 114 2.52 -0.55 -20.05
C TRP A 114 2.20 0.44 -18.91
N VAL A 115 0.92 0.72 -18.66
CA VAL A 115 0.45 1.54 -17.52
C VAL A 115 0.79 0.88 -16.19
N GLY A 116 0.98 -0.45 -16.16
CA GLY A 116 1.46 -1.18 -14.99
C GLY A 116 2.82 -0.68 -14.46
N ALA A 117 3.69 -0.17 -15.33
CA ALA A 117 4.96 0.43 -14.90
C ALA A 117 4.74 1.73 -14.12
N LEU A 118 3.80 2.58 -14.58
CA LEU A 118 3.41 3.81 -13.87
C LEU A 118 2.73 3.49 -12.54
N HIS A 119 1.91 2.44 -12.50
CA HIS A 119 1.31 1.93 -11.27
C HIS A 119 2.38 1.52 -10.24
N GLY A 120 3.45 0.82 -10.67
CA GLY A 120 4.58 0.48 -9.81
C GLY A 120 5.28 1.71 -9.22
N LEU A 121 5.55 2.73 -10.04
CA LEU A 121 6.16 3.99 -9.57
C LEU A 121 5.26 4.75 -8.59
N ASN A 122 3.95 4.83 -8.85
CA ASN A 122 3.02 5.50 -7.95
C ASN A 122 2.87 4.72 -6.62
N ALA A 123 3.01 3.39 -6.63
CA ALA A 123 3.06 2.57 -5.41
C ALA A 123 4.24 2.98 -4.51
N MET A 124 5.42 3.20 -5.10
CA MET A 124 6.61 3.66 -4.36
C MET A 124 6.39 5.06 -3.76
N ALA A 125 5.76 5.96 -4.52
CA ALA A 125 5.41 7.29 -4.02
C ALA A 125 4.40 7.22 -2.86
N LEU A 126 3.34 6.42 -3.01
CA LEU A 126 2.34 6.18 -1.96
C LEU A 126 2.99 5.64 -0.68
N PHE A 127 3.84 4.61 -0.81
CA PHE A 127 4.59 4.04 0.31
C PHE A 127 5.43 5.11 1.02
N ALA A 128 6.22 5.88 0.26
CA ALA A 128 7.11 6.90 0.81
C ALA A 128 6.33 8.01 1.53
N VAL A 129 5.22 8.47 0.95
CA VAL A 129 4.38 9.51 1.54
C VAL A 129 3.67 9.01 2.80
N ALA A 130 3.13 7.78 2.78
CA ALA A 130 2.49 7.17 3.96
C ALA A 130 3.50 7.01 5.12
N LEU A 131 4.70 6.52 4.81
CA LEU A 131 5.78 6.40 5.78
C LEU A 131 6.23 7.78 6.31
N HIS A 132 6.29 8.79 5.45
CA HIS A 132 6.59 10.17 5.85
C HIS A 132 5.51 10.71 6.79
N ALA A 133 4.23 10.55 6.45
CA ALA A 133 3.10 10.95 7.28
C ALA A 133 3.19 10.30 8.67
N ALA A 134 3.44 9.00 8.74
CA ALA A 134 3.58 8.27 10.00
C ALA A 134 4.73 8.81 10.88
N ARG A 135 5.87 9.17 10.28
CA ARG A 135 7.04 9.70 11.00
C ARG A 135 6.81 11.10 11.55
N ARG A 136 5.97 11.93 10.92
CA ARG A 136 5.60 13.28 11.43
C ARG A 136 4.77 13.24 12.71
N ALA A 137 4.17 12.11 13.04
CA ALA A 137 3.39 11.93 14.26
C ALA A 137 4.26 11.69 15.51
N ARG A 138 5.60 11.65 15.38
CA ARG A 138 6.52 11.49 16.53
C ARG A 138 6.34 12.66 17.52
N PRO A 139 6.21 12.39 18.83
CA PRO A 139 6.27 13.44 19.84
C PRO A 139 7.59 14.21 19.68
N VAL A 140 7.55 15.54 19.82
CA VAL A 140 8.78 16.31 20.04
C VAL A 140 9.34 15.77 21.35
N ALA A 141 10.58 15.27 21.36
CA ALA A 141 11.21 14.86 22.60
C ALA A 141 11.18 16.07 23.54
N ALA A 142 10.64 15.89 24.75
CA ALA A 142 10.71 16.92 25.76
C ALA A 142 12.20 17.20 25.98
N GLU A 143 12.61 18.43 25.71
CA GLU A 143 13.96 18.91 25.98
C GLU A 143 14.22 18.63 27.46
N ALA A 144 15.17 17.74 27.75
CA ALA A 144 15.50 17.38 29.12
C ALA A 144 15.91 18.69 29.84
N PRO A 145 15.36 18.98 31.03
CA PRO A 145 15.72 20.20 31.74
C PRO A 145 17.24 20.20 31.91
N ALA A 146 17.89 21.25 31.39
CA ALA A 146 19.31 21.47 31.61
C ALA A 146 19.55 21.40 33.11
N SER A 147 20.29 20.38 33.55
CA SER A 147 20.72 20.24 34.92
C SER A 147 21.41 21.56 35.30
N ALA A 148 20.77 22.32 36.19
CA ALA A 148 21.39 23.45 36.85
C ALA A 148 22.51 22.87 37.72
N ALA A 149 23.73 22.91 37.20
CA ALA A 149 24.92 22.69 37.99
C ALA A 149 25.03 23.85 38.99
N VAL A 150 24.95 23.52 40.27
CA VAL A 150 25.33 24.37 41.42
C VAL A 150 26.74 23.99 41.82
#